data_AF-A0A9E7HAA9-F1
#
_entry.id   AF-A0A9E7HAA9-F1
#
_cell.length_a   1.000
_cell.length_b   1.000
_cell.length_c   1.000
_cell.angle_alpha   90.00
_cell.angle_beta   90.00
_cell.angle_gamma   90.00
#
_symmetry.space_group_name_H-M   'P 1'
#
loop_
_entity.id
_entity.type
_entity.pdbx_description
1 polymer ?
#
loop_
_entity_poly.entity_id
_entity_poly.type
_entity_poly.pdbx_seq_one_letter_code
_entity_poly.pdbx_strand_id
1 'polypeptide(L)'
;MKMSMNLMYCRPQVTIATAIMFCHRFYLRQSHAKNEWQIVATVCMFLASKADETPCGLDRIVVVAYETMHKRDPTAARRVRQKDFFEKQKALILIGERLLLSTLRFDFNIQHPYRPLLNALKKLGITQKEVRQVAWNYVNDWLWTTLCLQYKPHYIAAGSLFLATKLHNVRLPSEEGGYVWWHEFDINPQQLEVVIQQMKQLLGFNRRTSVIQPSIATNKDVYSSPDSVLNRPESSRSSSIQEPDVDITTHKPVDATDHDLTNISIAEKEKSSTEYRTEQRRRGFLKTQLQLLSIMRLWGGMWTE
;
A
#
# COMPACT_ATOMS: atom_id res chain seq x y z
N MET A 1 18.68 -12.77 17.31
CA MET A 1 18.30 -12.98 15.89
C MET A 1 16.96 -13.70 15.70
N LYS A 2 16.62 -14.76 16.45
CA LYS A 2 15.32 -15.48 16.32
C LYS A 2 14.11 -14.83 17.03
N MET A 3 14.28 -13.97 18.03
CA MET A 3 13.17 -13.50 18.89
C MET A 3 12.30 -12.39 18.28
N SER A 4 12.90 -11.43 17.57
CA SER A 4 12.17 -10.30 16.94
C SER A 4 11.42 -10.71 15.66
N MET A 5 11.91 -11.76 14.97
CA MET A 5 11.22 -12.38 13.83
C MET A 5 9.98 -13.16 14.31
N ASN A 6 10.10 -13.89 15.43
CA ASN A 6 9.01 -14.72 15.97
C ASN A 6 7.79 -13.94 16.48
N LEU A 7 7.89 -12.64 16.81
CA LEU A 7 6.79 -11.93 17.47
C LEU A 7 5.75 -11.34 16.51
N MET A 8 6.18 -10.86 15.34
CA MET A 8 5.26 -10.49 14.26
C MET A 8 4.77 -11.73 13.49
N TYR A 9 5.60 -12.78 13.48
CA TYR A 9 5.31 -14.13 12.99
C TYR A 9 4.30 -14.91 13.86
N CYS A 10 4.07 -14.49 15.11
CA CYS A 10 3.09 -15.13 16.00
C CYS A 10 1.65 -14.61 15.79
N ARG A 11 1.44 -13.62 14.91
CA ARG A 11 0.09 -13.16 14.58
C ARG A 11 -0.54 -14.10 13.55
N PRO A 12 -1.81 -14.48 13.72
CA PRO A 12 -2.51 -15.21 12.67
C PRO A 12 -2.40 -14.46 11.34
N GLN A 13 -2.20 -15.19 10.25
CA GLN A 13 -2.10 -14.61 8.91
C GLN A 13 -3.30 -13.71 8.56
N VAL A 14 -4.47 -14.02 9.12
CA VAL A 14 -5.69 -13.22 9.02
C VAL A 14 -5.49 -11.81 9.59
N THR A 15 -4.87 -11.67 10.76
CA THR A 15 -4.60 -10.36 11.40
C THR A 15 -3.65 -9.51 10.58
N ILE A 16 -2.63 -10.14 9.99
CA ILE A 16 -1.71 -9.45 9.08
C ILE A 16 -2.47 -8.97 7.83
N ALA A 17 -3.32 -9.82 7.25
CA ALA A 17 -4.16 -9.45 6.12
C ALA A 17 -5.13 -8.32 6.46
N THR A 18 -5.74 -8.32 7.65
CA THR A 18 -6.62 -7.24 8.14
C THR A 18 -5.85 -5.92 8.20
N ALA A 19 -4.64 -5.92 8.76
CA ALA A 19 -3.79 -4.73 8.82
C ALA A 19 -3.40 -4.21 7.42
N ILE A 20 -3.09 -5.09 6.47
CA ILE A 20 -2.82 -4.72 5.08
C ILE A 20 -4.06 -4.06 4.45
N MET A 21 -5.25 -4.63 4.65
CA MET A 21 -6.50 -4.06 4.15
C MET A 21 -6.82 -2.70 4.78
N PHE A 22 -6.52 -2.51 6.07
CA PHE A 22 -6.61 -1.19 6.70
C PHE A 22 -5.64 -0.19 6.08
N CYS A 23 -4.40 -0.58 5.79
CA CYS A 23 -3.42 0.29 5.11
C CYS A 23 -3.94 0.72 3.73
N HIS A 24 -4.43 -0.24 2.93
CA HIS A 24 -5.01 0.04 1.62
C HIS A 24 -6.18 1.03 1.72
N ARG A 25 -7.15 0.77 2.61
CA ARG A 25 -8.31 1.64 2.82
C ARG A 25 -7.93 3.03 3.33
N PHE A 26 -6.89 3.11 4.17
CA PHE A 26 -6.37 4.38 4.68
C PHE A 26 -5.79 5.24 3.55
N TYR A 27 -4.89 4.69 2.74
CA TYR A 27 -4.22 5.45 1.67
C TYR A 27 -5.08 5.71 0.44
N LEU A 28 -6.25 5.09 0.33
CA LEU A 28 -7.28 5.55 -0.61
C LEU A 28 -7.84 6.93 -0.26
N ARG A 29 -7.78 7.33 1.02
CA ARG A 29 -8.37 8.58 1.53
C ARG A 29 -7.31 9.58 2.00
N GLN A 30 -6.17 9.08 2.47
CA GLN A 30 -5.09 9.87 3.06
C GLN A 30 -3.85 9.90 2.17
N SER A 31 -3.06 10.98 2.28
CA SER A 31 -1.84 11.15 1.49
C SER A 31 -0.63 10.48 2.14
N HIS A 32 0.18 9.78 1.34
CA HIS A 32 1.51 9.29 1.74
C HIS A 32 2.49 10.40 2.11
N ALA A 33 2.35 11.60 1.53
CA ALA A 33 3.26 12.71 1.85
C ALA A 33 3.01 13.28 3.25
N LYS A 34 1.79 13.12 3.78
CA LYS A 34 1.40 13.63 5.10
C LYS A 34 1.52 12.59 6.20
N ASN A 35 1.50 11.31 5.84
CA ASN A 35 1.45 10.20 6.79
C ASN A 35 2.58 9.22 6.48
N GLU A 36 3.53 9.11 7.39
CA GLU A 36 4.63 8.17 7.26
C GLU A 36 4.12 6.73 7.29
N TRP A 37 4.55 5.93 6.32
CA TRP A 37 4.07 4.57 6.15
C TRP A 37 4.44 3.66 7.33
N GLN A 38 5.58 3.90 7.98
CA GLN A 38 6.01 3.15 9.17
C GLN A 38 5.01 3.29 10.31
N ILE A 39 4.63 4.52 10.65
CA ILE A 39 3.67 4.78 11.72
C ILE A 39 2.30 4.21 11.35
N VAL A 40 1.82 4.46 10.13
CA VAL A 40 0.53 3.93 9.67
C VAL A 40 0.49 2.40 9.69
N ALA A 41 1.55 1.72 9.25
CA ALA A 41 1.64 0.26 9.28
C ALA A 41 1.59 -0.28 10.72
N THR A 42 2.33 0.35 11.65
CA THR A 42 2.29 -0.01 13.08
C THR A 42 0.89 0.17 13.66
N VAL A 43 0.24 1.29 13.36
CA VAL A 43 -1.13 1.58 13.80
C VAL A 43 -2.13 0.59 13.23
N CYS A 44 -2.02 0.24 11.93
CA CYS A 44 -2.90 -0.75 11.30
C CYS A 44 -2.73 -2.13 11.93
N MET A 45 -1.49 -2.56 12.20
CA MET A 45 -1.21 -3.81 12.93
C MET A 45 -1.77 -3.79 14.35
N PHE A 46 -1.61 -2.67 15.07
CA PHE A 46 -2.15 -2.49 16.41
C PHE A 46 -3.68 -2.58 16.42
N LEU A 47 -4.36 -1.85 15.53
CA LEU A 47 -5.81 -1.85 15.43
C LEU A 47 -6.37 -3.20 14.97
N ALA A 48 -5.77 -3.82 13.95
CA ALA A 48 -6.16 -5.15 13.48
C ALA A 48 -6.04 -6.20 14.58
N SER A 49 -4.99 -6.13 15.41
CA SER A 49 -4.83 -7.05 16.54
C SER A 49 -5.97 -6.95 17.56
N LYS A 50 -6.55 -5.75 17.74
CA LYS A 50 -7.74 -5.57 18.59
C LYS A 50 -9.00 -6.08 17.89
N ALA A 51 -9.18 -5.74 16.62
CA ALA A 51 -10.37 -6.11 15.85
C ALA A 51 -10.52 -7.63 15.65
N ASP A 52 -9.40 -8.35 15.51
CA ASP A 52 -9.39 -9.81 15.33
C ASP A 52 -9.22 -10.59 16.66
N GLU A 53 -9.46 -9.95 17.81
CA GLU A 53 -9.37 -10.58 19.15
C GLU A 53 -8.02 -11.28 19.43
N THR A 54 -6.94 -10.71 18.88
CA THR A 54 -5.56 -11.15 19.13
C THR A 54 -4.73 -9.98 19.65
N PRO A 55 -5.14 -9.31 20.75
CA PRO A 55 -4.60 -8.00 21.10
C PRO A 55 -3.08 -8.01 21.29
N CYS A 56 -2.45 -6.92 20.84
CA CYS A 56 -1.07 -6.57 21.15
C CYS A 56 -1.06 -5.39 22.11
N GLY A 57 -0.42 -5.52 23.27
CA GLY A 57 -0.20 -4.36 24.14
C GLY A 57 0.57 -3.25 23.41
N LEU A 58 0.24 -1.99 23.70
CA LEU A 58 0.83 -0.81 23.05
C LEU A 58 2.36 -0.79 23.20
N ASP A 59 2.86 -1.10 24.39
CA ASP A 59 4.30 -1.13 24.65
C ASP A 59 5.02 -2.17 23.79
N ARG A 60 4.41 -3.35 23.67
CA ARG A 60 4.95 -4.45 22.85
C ARG A 60 4.96 -4.10 21.37
N ILE A 61 3.89 -3.51 20.84
CA ILE A 61 3.82 -3.18 19.41
C ILE A 61 4.85 -2.11 19.03
N VAL A 62 5.09 -1.11 19.91
CA VAL A 62 6.12 -0.08 19.71
C VAL A 62 7.49 -0.71 19.53
N VAL A 63 7.90 -1.55 20.48
CA VAL A 63 9.22 -2.20 20.45
C VAL A 63 9.36 -3.09 19.22
N VAL A 64 8.39 -3.98 18.99
CA VAL A 64 8.45 -4.96 17.90
C VAL A 64 8.45 -4.26 16.54
N ALA A 65 7.57 -3.27 16.33
CA ALA A 65 7.48 -2.59 15.05
C ALA A 65 8.77 -1.78 14.76
N TYR A 66 9.27 -1.04 15.74
CA TYR A 66 10.49 -0.25 15.57
C TYR A 66 11.72 -1.13 15.31
N GLU A 67 11.93 -2.17 16.11
CA GLU A 67 13.02 -3.13 15.89
C GLU A 67 12.88 -3.80 14.52
N THR A 68 11.65 -4.07 14.07
CA THR A 68 11.38 -4.69 12.76
C THR A 68 11.67 -3.76 11.58
N MET A 69 11.39 -2.47 11.72
CA MET A 69 11.66 -1.47 10.68
C MET A 69 13.14 -1.12 10.58
N HIS A 70 13.85 -1.19 11.70
CA HIS A 70 15.26 -0.81 11.79
C HIS A 70 16.19 -2.00 12.05
N LYS A 71 15.85 -3.19 11.54
CA LYS A 71 16.64 -4.43 11.76
C LYS A 71 18.10 -4.34 11.36
N ARG A 72 18.42 -3.51 10.36
CA ARG A 72 19.81 -3.29 9.90
C ARG A 72 20.61 -2.40 10.83
N ASP A 73 19.95 -1.71 11.76
CA ASP A 73 20.58 -0.85 12.74
C ASP A 73 20.70 -1.57 14.09
N PRO A 74 21.91 -1.96 14.51
CA PRO A 74 22.13 -2.69 15.76
C PRO A 74 21.77 -1.86 17.00
N THR A 75 21.67 -0.54 16.88
CA THR A 75 21.34 0.36 18.00
C THR A 75 19.84 0.60 18.15
N ALA A 76 19.01 0.13 17.20
CA ALA A 76 17.56 0.34 17.20
C ALA A 76 16.89 -0.18 18.48
N ALA A 77 17.28 -1.37 18.94
CA ALA A 77 16.75 -1.99 20.15
C ALA A 77 17.04 -1.13 21.40
N ARG A 78 18.24 -0.52 21.48
CA ARG A 78 18.58 0.39 22.59
C ARG A 78 17.78 1.69 22.50
N ARG A 79 17.66 2.29 21.31
CA ARG A 79 16.94 3.56 21.11
C ARG A 79 15.46 3.46 21.45
N VAL A 80 14.78 2.39 21.01
CA VAL A 80 13.34 2.25 21.30
C VAL A 80 13.05 2.12 22.80
N ARG A 81 14.02 1.65 23.59
CA ARG A 81 13.89 1.52 25.04
C ARG A 81 14.28 2.79 25.81
N GLN A 82 14.75 3.83 25.14
CA GLN A 82 14.94 5.14 25.78
C GLN A 82 13.58 5.76 26.09
N LYS A 83 13.37 6.15 27.35
CA LYS A 83 12.06 6.59 27.87
C LYS A 83 11.41 7.67 27.00
N ASP A 84 12.12 8.74 26.69
CA ASP A 84 11.56 9.87 25.92
C ASP A 84 11.22 9.48 24.48
N PHE A 85 12.04 8.64 23.85
CA PHE A 85 11.78 8.15 22.49
C PHE A 85 10.57 7.21 22.49
N PHE A 86 10.53 6.28 23.43
CA PHE A 86 9.46 5.31 23.59
C PHE A 86 8.09 5.97 23.78
N GLU A 87 7.99 6.94 24.69
CA GLU A 87 6.75 7.67 24.94
C GLU A 87 6.31 8.52 23.75
N LYS A 88 7.27 9.10 23.01
CA LYS A 88 6.96 9.77 21.73
C LYS A 88 6.37 8.80 20.71
N GLN A 89 6.93 7.61 20.55
CA GLN A 89 6.38 6.59 19.64
C GLN A 89 4.98 6.14 20.07
N LYS A 90 4.75 5.95 21.37
CA LYS A 90 3.41 5.63 21.91
C LYS A 90 2.40 6.73 21.58
N ALA A 91 2.75 7.99 21.82
CA ALA A 91 1.89 9.11 21.51
C ALA A 91 1.54 9.17 20.01
N LEU A 92 2.52 8.95 19.11
CA LEU A 92 2.30 8.90 17.66
C LEU A 92 1.34 7.77 17.26
N ILE A 93 1.50 6.58 17.83
CA ILE A 93 0.60 5.45 17.55
C ILE A 93 -0.82 5.75 18.03
N LEU A 94 -1.00 6.36 19.21
CA LEU A 94 -2.32 6.72 19.73
C LEU A 94 -3.01 7.82 18.92
N ILE A 95 -2.25 8.81 18.43
CA ILE A 95 -2.77 9.83 17.51
C ILE A 95 -3.15 9.17 16.17
N GLY A 96 -2.25 8.35 15.63
CA GLY A 96 -2.47 7.61 14.39
C GLY A 96 -3.68 6.68 14.46
N GLU A 97 -3.92 6.04 15.60
CA GLU A 97 -5.11 5.20 15.83
C GLU A 97 -6.40 6.00 15.65
N ARG A 98 -6.50 7.18 16.28
CA ARG A 98 -7.67 8.06 16.10
C ARG A 98 -7.87 8.47 14.64
N LEU A 99 -6.77 8.76 13.93
CA LEU A 99 -6.82 9.10 12.51
C LEU A 99 -7.24 7.89 11.65
N LEU A 100 -6.76 6.68 11.97
CA LEU A 100 -7.13 5.46 11.26
C LEU A 100 -8.61 5.13 11.48
N LEU A 101 -9.09 5.15 12.73
CA LEU A 101 -10.50 4.89 13.08
C LEU A 101 -11.46 5.81 12.32
N SER A 102 -11.18 7.12 12.35
CA SER A 102 -11.97 8.12 11.62
C SER A 102 -11.87 7.95 10.10
N THR A 103 -10.69 7.65 9.58
CA THR A 103 -10.47 7.40 8.14
C THR A 103 -11.21 6.15 7.67
N LEU A 104 -11.25 5.08 8.46
CA LEU A 104 -11.98 3.85 8.14
C LEU A 104 -13.49 3.97 8.38
N ARG A 105 -13.94 5.04 9.04
CA ARG A 105 -15.34 5.23 9.47
C ARG A 105 -15.83 4.07 10.35
N PHE A 106 -14.93 3.54 11.18
CA PHE A 106 -15.19 2.40 12.06
C PHE A 106 -15.65 1.11 11.32
N ASP A 107 -15.42 1.01 10.01
CA ASP A 107 -15.68 -0.21 9.26
C ASP A 107 -14.49 -1.19 9.36
N PHE A 108 -14.59 -2.10 10.34
CA PHE A 108 -13.62 -3.17 10.58
C PHE A 108 -14.01 -4.50 9.93
N ASN A 109 -15.13 -4.56 9.19
CA ASN A 109 -15.61 -5.80 8.61
C ASN A 109 -14.81 -6.17 7.34
N ILE A 110 -13.60 -6.70 7.57
CA ILE A 110 -12.73 -7.15 6.49
C ILE A 110 -13.01 -8.62 6.19
N GLN A 111 -13.56 -8.86 5.00
CA GLN A 111 -13.66 -10.22 4.47
C GLN A 111 -12.37 -10.61 3.76
N HIS A 112 -11.84 -11.78 4.10
CA HIS A 112 -10.58 -12.28 3.55
C HIS A 112 -10.79 -13.43 2.55
N PRO A 113 -9.94 -13.53 1.51
CA PRO A 113 -10.02 -14.59 0.50
C PRO A 113 -9.64 -15.99 1.02
N TYR A 114 -9.03 -16.11 2.21
CA TYR A 114 -8.62 -17.39 2.78
C TYR A 114 -9.78 -18.36 3.00
N ARG A 115 -10.89 -17.88 3.59
CA ARG A 115 -12.04 -18.76 3.90
C ARG A 115 -12.73 -19.28 2.64
N PRO A 116 -13.07 -18.44 1.64
CA PRO A 116 -13.57 -18.94 0.35
C PRO A 116 -12.63 -19.94 -0.31
N LEU A 117 -11.30 -19.69 -0.27
CA LEU A 117 -10.31 -20.61 -0.83
C LEU A 117 -10.34 -21.98 -0.15
N LEU A 118 -10.28 -22.02 1.19
CA LEU A 118 -10.28 -23.26 1.96
C LEU A 118 -11.58 -24.06 1.76
N ASN A 119 -12.73 -23.37 1.70
CA ASN A 119 -14.02 -23.99 1.44
C ASN A 119 -14.03 -24.68 0.06
N ALA A 120 -13.59 -23.98 -0.98
CA ALA A 120 -13.55 -24.53 -2.33
C ALA A 120 -12.57 -25.70 -2.46
N LEU A 121 -11.36 -25.59 -1.88
CA LEU A 121 -10.39 -26.68 -1.85
C LEU A 121 -10.97 -27.96 -1.25
N LYS A 122 -11.72 -27.82 -0.13
CA LYS A 122 -12.38 -28.95 0.53
C LYS A 122 -13.47 -29.57 -0.34
N LYS A 123 -14.37 -28.75 -0.88
CA LYS A 123 -15.52 -29.22 -1.66
C LYS A 123 -15.14 -29.82 -3.02
N LEU A 124 -14.10 -29.27 -3.66
CA LEU A 124 -13.55 -29.79 -4.92
C LEU A 124 -12.64 -31.01 -4.72
N GLY A 125 -12.42 -31.47 -3.48
CA GLY A 125 -11.58 -32.63 -3.19
C GLY A 125 -10.09 -32.42 -3.49
N ILE A 126 -9.60 -31.18 -3.50
CA ILE A 126 -8.20 -30.87 -3.82
C ILE A 126 -7.34 -31.10 -2.56
N THR A 127 -6.70 -32.26 -2.50
CA THR A 127 -5.87 -32.69 -1.37
C THR A 127 -4.37 -32.46 -1.60
N GLN A 128 -3.95 -32.24 -2.85
CA GLN A 128 -2.55 -32.04 -3.23
C GLN A 128 -1.95 -30.87 -2.43
N LYS A 129 -0.87 -31.11 -1.69
CA LYS A 129 -0.29 -30.14 -0.77
C LYS A 129 0.29 -28.94 -1.53
N GLU A 130 0.90 -29.23 -2.68
CA GLU A 130 1.58 -28.29 -3.56
C GLU A 130 0.58 -27.26 -4.10
N VAL A 131 -0.56 -27.72 -4.62
CA VAL A 131 -1.64 -26.85 -5.12
C VAL A 131 -2.20 -25.97 -4.02
N ARG A 132 -2.50 -26.56 -2.86
CA ARG A 132 -3.05 -25.81 -1.70
C ARG A 132 -2.07 -24.72 -1.24
N GLN A 133 -0.79 -25.05 -1.15
CA GLN A 133 0.24 -24.11 -0.73
C GLN A 133 0.41 -22.98 -1.75
N VAL A 134 0.48 -23.30 -3.05
CA VAL A 134 0.61 -22.29 -4.10
C VAL A 134 -0.62 -21.39 -4.16
N ALA A 135 -1.84 -21.93 -4.04
CA ALA A 135 -3.05 -21.13 -4.01
C ALA A 135 -3.08 -20.16 -2.82
N TRP A 136 -2.66 -20.64 -1.64
CA TRP A 136 -2.53 -19.81 -0.44
C TRP A 136 -1.47 -18.71 -0.62
N ASN A 137 -0.32 -19.04 -1.21
CA ASN A 137 0.73 -18.07 -1.49
C ASN A 137 0.28 -17.00 -2.47
N TYR A 138 -0.44 -17.38 -3.54
CA TYR A 138 -1.03 -16.40 -4.45
C TYR A 138 -1.97 -15.44 -3.71
N VAL A 139 -2.85 -15.94 -2.85
CA VAL A 139 -3.69 -15.08 -2.00
C VAL A 139 -2.85 -14.09 -1.19
N ASN A 140 -1.77 -14.55 -0.56
CA ASN A 140 -0.87 -13.67 0.19
C ASN A 140 -0.27 -12.59 -0.71
N ASP A 141 0.17 -12.95 -1.92
CA ASP A 141 0.75 -12.02 -2.89
C ASP A 141 -0.27 -10.96 -3.31
N TRP A 142 -1.53 -11.36 -3.55
CA TRP A 142 -2.58 -10.44 -3.99
C TRP A 142 -2.97 -9.41 -2.94
N LEU A 143 -2.88 -9.74 -1.65
CA LEU A 143 -3.16 -8.79 -0.56
C LEU A 143 -2.28 -7.55 -0.63
N TRP A 144 -1.06 -7.69 -1.14
CA TRP A 144 -0.15 -6.56 -1.25
C TRP A 144 -0.45 -5.66 -2.47
N THR A 145 -1.17 -6.20 -3.46
CA THR A 145 -1.63 -5.45 -4.62
C THR A 145 -2.95 -4.73 -4.34
N THR A 146 -3.45 -3.98 -5.32
CA THR A 146 -4.78 -3.36 -5.24
C THR A 146 -5.91 -4.30 -5.66
N LEU A 147 -5.63 -5.56 -5.98
CA LEU A 147 -6.67 -6.53 -6.39
C LEU A 147 -7.75 -6.68 -5.32
N CYS A 148 -7.35 -6.74 -4.04
CA CYS A 148 -8.28 -6.86 -2.92
C CYS A 148 -9.12 -5.60 -2.65
N LEU A 149 -8.81 -4.48 -3.32
CA LEU A 149 -9.66 -3.29 -3.34
C LEU A 149 -10.62 -3.28 -4.54
N GLN A 150 -10.26 -3.97 -5.62
CA GLN A 150 -11.01 -3.98 -6.89
C GLN A 150 -12.04 -5.11 -6.96
N TYR A 151 -11.76 -6.25 -6.33
CA TYR A 151 -12.58 -7.44 -6.43
C TYR A 151 -12.94 -8.02 -5.06
N LYS A 152 -14.13 -8.64 -4.99
CA LYS A 152 -14.57 -9.33 -3.77
C LYS A 152 -13.64 -10.51 -3.45
N PRO A 153 -13.48 -10.89 -2.17
CA PRO A 153 -12.58 -11.97 -1.76
C PRO A 153 -12.78 -13.31 -2.46
N HIS A 154 -14.02 -13.62 -2.88
CA HIS A 154 -14.35 -14.88 -3.54
C HIS A 154 -13.73 -14.96 -4.94
N TYR A 155 -13.64 -13.84 -5.67
CA TYR A 155 -12.94 -13.77 -6.96
C TYR A 155 -11.43 -13.91 -6.78
N ILE A 156 -10.85 -13.29 -5.74
CA ILE A 156 -9.42 -13.41 -5.44
C ILE A 156 -9.06 -14.86 -5.12
N ALA A 157 -9.89 -15.53 -4.32
CA ALA A 157 -9.72 -16.94 -3.98
C ALA A 157 -9.85 -17.85 -5.22
N ALA A 158 -10.88 -17.65 -6.03
CA ALA A 158 -11.10 -18.43 -7.25
C ALA A 158 -9.97 -18.27 -8.27
N GLY A 159 -9.53 -17.04 -8.52
CA GLY A 159 -8.40 -16.76 -9.41
C GLY A 159 -7.10 -17.40 -8.91
N SER A 160 -6.84 -17.34 -7.61
CA SER A 160 -5.67 -17.98 -6.97
C SER A 160 -5.69 -19.50 -7.13
N LEU A 161 -6.85 -20.13 -6.90
CA LEU A 161 -7.03 -21.57 -7.07
C LEU A 161 -6.84 -22.00 -8.52
N PHE A 162 -7.43 -21.26 -9.47
CA PHE A 162 -7.28 -21.52 -10.89
C PHE A 162 -5.81 -21.47 -11.33
N LEU A 163 -5.07 -20.44 -10.91
CA LEU A 163 -3.66 -20.30 -11.26
C LEU A 163 -2.79 -21.41 -10.64
N ALA A 164 -3.08 -21.81 -9.39
CA ALA A 164 -2.36 -22.88 -8.71
C ALA A 164 -2.58 -24.24 -9.38
N THR A 165 -3.83 -24.56 -9.73
CA THR A 165 -4.18 -25.81 -10.41
C THR A 165 -3.59 -25.88 -11.82
N LYS A 166 -3.60 -24.76 -12.56
CA LYS A 166 -2.90 -24.67 -13.86
C LYS A 166 -1.40 -24.85 -13.74
N LEU A 167 -0.76 -24.31 -12.71
CA LEU A 167 0.69 -24.50 -12.49
C LEU A 167 1.06 -25.97 -12.27
N HIS A 168 0.19 -26.73 -11.60
CA HIS A 168 0.42 -28.14 -11.27
C HIS A 168 -0.33 -29.13 -12.18
N ASN A 169 -0.88 -28.66 -13.31
CA ASN A 169 -1.64 -29.48 -14.26
C ASN A 169 -2.83 -30.26 -13.65
N VAL A 170 -3.42 -29.74 -12.57
CA VAL A 170 -4.63 -30.31 -11.96
C VAL A 170 -5.85 -29.83 -12.75
N ARG A 171 -6.69 -30.78 -13.19
CA ARG A 171 -7.93 -30.48 -13.90
C ARG A 171 -9.03 -30.15 -12.90
N LEU A 172 -9.65 -28.99 -13.09
CA LEU A 172 -10.84 -28.59 -12.34
C LEU A 172 -12.10 -29.11 -13.03
N PRO A 173 -13.17 -29.47 -12.27
CA PRO A 173 -14.45 -29.85 -12.84
C PRO A 173 -14.97 -28.82 -13.85
N SER A 174 -15.30 -29.29 -15.05
CA SER A 174 -15.80 -28.51 -16.18
C SER A 174 -17.19 -29.01 -16.59
N GLU A 175 -17.92 -28.24 -17.42
CA GLU A 175 -19.34 -28.44 -17.76
C GLU A 175 -19.73 -29.87 -18.21
N GLU A 176 -18.77 -30.68 -18.65
CA GLU A 176 -18.97 -32.09 -19.04
C GLU A 176 -19.63 -32.97 -17.96
N GLY A 177 -19.61 -32.53 -16.69
CA GLY A 177 -20.28 -33.22 -15.56
C GLY A 177 -21.52 -32.51 -14.99
N GLY A 178 -22.05 -31.46 -15.65
CA GLY A 178 -23.17 -30.65 -15.14
C GLY A 178 -22.82 -29.77 -13.92
N TYR A 179 -21.55 -29.75 -13.51
CA TYR A 179 -21.05 -28.95 -12.40
C TYR A 179 -19.70 -28.32 -12.73
N VAL A 180 -19.60 -27.01 -12.53
CA VAL A 180 -18.39 -26.24 -12.84
C VAL A 180 -17.74 -25.70 -11.57
N TRP A 181 -16.41 -25.79 -11.48
CA TRP A 181 -15.66 -25.51 -10.25
C TRP A 181 -15.87 -24.11 -9.66
N TRP A 182 -16.15 -23.09 -10.48
CA TRP A 182 -16.34 -21.72 -9.99
C TRP A 182 -17.68 -21.51 -9.28
N HIS A 183 -18.64 -22.44 -9.41
CA HIS A 183 -19.87 -22.41 -8.62
C HIS A 183 -19.61 -22.51 -7.12
N GLU A 184 -18.46 -23.06 -6.70
CA GLU A 184 -18.08 -23.09 -5.28
C GLU A 184 -17.84 -21.71 -4.64
N PHE A 185 -17.69 -20.68 -5.47
CA PHE A 185 -17.38 -19.32 -5.05
C PHE A 185 -18.57 -18.36 -5.22
N ASP A 186 -19.69 -18.80 -5.79
CA ASP A 186 -20.86 -17.96 -6.12
C ASP A 186 -20.48 -16.71 -6.94
N ILE A 187 -19.72 -16.90 -8.02
CA ILE A 187 -19.16 -15.82 -8.86
C ILE A 187 -19.60 -15.87 -10.32
N ASN A 188 -19.53 -14.72 -11.00
CA ASN A 188 -19.75 -14.60 -12.43
C ASN A 188 -18.47 -15.01 -13.20
N PRO A 189 -18.53 -15.96 -14.16
CA PRO A 189 -17.38 -16.42 -14.91
C PRO A 189 -16.70 -15.32 -15.76
N GLN A 190 -17.46 -14.39 -16.33
CA GLN A 190 -16.90 -13.29 -17.13
C GLN A 190 -16.03 -12.37 -16.27
N GLN A 191 -16.49 -12.04 -15.07
CA GLN A 191 -15.73 -11.22 -14.13
C GLN A 191 -14.51 -11.99 -13.60
N LEU A 192 -14.64 -13.30 -13.36
CA LEU A 192 -13.52 -14.14 -12.96
C LEU A 192 -12.40 -14.17 -14.01
N GLU A 193 -12.74 -14.24 -15.30
CA GLU A 193 -11.75 -14.21 -16.37
C GLU A 193 -10.94 -12.91 -16.38
N VAL A 194 -11.59 -11.76 -16.15
CA VAL A 194 -10.92 -10.46 -15.99
C VAL A 194 -9.95 -10.47 -14.82
N VAL A 195 -10.37 -11.01 -13.66
CA VAL A 195 -9.49 -11.12 -12.47
C VAL A 195 -8.28 -11.99 -12.76
N ILE A 196 -8.49 -13.17 -13.36
CA ILE A 196 -7.41 -14.11 -13.72
C ILE A 196 -6.43 -13.45 -14.69
N GLN A 197 -6.92 -12.70 -15.68
CA GLN A 197 -6.08 -12.02 -16.64
C GLN A 197 -5.21 -10.95 -15.97
N GLN A 198 -5.78 -10.17 -15.05
CA GLN A 198 -5.03 -9.17 -14.27
C GLN A 198 -3.99 -9.83 -13.36
N MET A 199 -4.33 -10.95 -12.71
CA MET A 199 -3.37 -11.73 -11.91
C MET A 199 -2.21 -12.26 -12.76
N LYS A 200 -2.47 -12.80 -13.96
CA LYS A 200 -1.43 -13.25 -14.89
C LYS A 200 -0.48 -12.13 -15.30
N GLN A 201 -1.02 -10.94 -15.57
CA GLN A 201 -0.21 -9.75 -15.89
C GLN A 201 0.73 -9.38 -14.73
N LEU A 202 0.23 -9.41 -13.50
CA LEU A 202 1.04 -9.15 -12.29
C LEU A 202 2.15 -10.20 -12.10
N LEU A 203 1.88 -11.48 -12.32
CA LEU A 203 2.91 -12.54 -12.29
C LEU A 203 3.97 -12.34 -13.39
N GLY A 204 3.55 -11.94 -14.58
CA GLY A 204 4.45 -11.65 -15.70
C GLY A 204 5.36 -10.45 -15.43
N PHE A 205 4.84 -9.41 -14.78
CA PHE A 205 5.62 -8.26 -14.35
C PHE A 205 6.69 -8.65 -13.32
N ASN A 206 6.30 -9.44 -12.31
CA ASN A 206 7.22 -9.89 -11.26
C ASN A 206 8.40 -10.71 -11.83
N ARG A 207 8.16 -11.58 -12.84
CA ARG A 207 9.23 -12.30 -13.54
C ARG A 207 10.18 -11.40 -14.32
N ARG A 208 9.70 -10.29 -14.89
CA ARG A 208 10.58 -9.35 -15.61
C ARG A 208 11.48 -8.56 -14.65
N THR A 209 10.95 -8.21 -13.47
CA THR A 209 11.76 -7.54 -12.44
C THR A 209 12.79 -8.43 -11.77
N SER A 210 12.65 -9.76 -11.77
CA SER A 210 13.67 -10.68 -11.23
C SER A 210 14.85 -10.91 -12.19
N VAL A 211 14.72 -10.54 -13.47
CA VAL A 211 15.78 -10.70 -14.49
C VAL A 211 16.77 -9.52 -14.48
N ILE A 212 16.44 -8.40 -13.81
CA ILE A 212 17.37 -7.28 -13.62
C ILE A 212 18.13 -7.50 -12.30
N GLN A 213 19.04 -8.47 -12.28
CA GLN A 213 20.18 -8.43 -11.36
C GLN A 213 21.28 -7.59 -12.04
N PRO A 214 21.79 -6.51 -11.44
CA PRO A 214 23.01 -5.91 -11.91
C PRO A 214 24.15 -6.90 -11.62
N SER A 215 24.73 -7.48 -12.68
CA SER A 215 26.05 -8.08 -12.59
C SER A 215 27.01 -7.00 -12.12
N ILE A 216 27.51 -7.13 -10.89
CA ILE A 216 28.59 -6.28 -10.38
C ILE A 216 29.83 -6.62 -11.21
N ALA A 217 30.05 -5.85 -12.27
CA ALA A 217 31.35 -5.75 -12.92
C ALA A 217 32.26 -5.02 -11.93
N THR A 218 33.23 -5.76 -11.41
CA THR A 218 34.37 -5.23 -10.68
C THR A 218 35.10 -4.22 -11.54
N ASN A 219 35.16 -2.97 -11.11
CA ASN A 219 36.29 -2.11 -11.36
C ASN A 219 36.60 -1.34 -10.07
N LYS A 220 37.73 -1.70 -9.47
CA LYS A 220 38.49 -0.83 -8.57
C LYS A 220 38.85 0.40 -9.39
N ASP A 221 38.62 1.59 -8.84
CA ASP A 221 39.71 2.55 -8.73
C ASP A 221 39.42 3.58 -7.63
N VAL A 222 40.55 3.91 -7.00
CA VAL A 222 40.83 4.74 -5.84
C VAL A 222 40.40 6.19 -6.07
N TYR A 223 39.74 6.82 -5.08
CA TYR A 223 40.15 8.15 -4.59
C TYR A 223 39.48 8.53 -3.26
N SER A 224 40.25 9.31 -2.52
CA SER A 224 40.21 9.60 -1.09
C SER A 224 39.14 10.61 -0.67
N SER A 225 38.73 10.56 0.60
CA SER A 225 38.14 11.71 1.32
C SER A 225 39.16 12.86 1.42
N PRO A 226 38.69 14.11 1.63
CA PRO A 226 38.59 14.57 3.02
C PRO A 226 37.41 15.50 3.33
N ASP A 227 37.22 15.65 4.64
CA ASP A 227 36.30 16.51 5.37
C ASP A 227 36.44 18.03 5.12
N SER A 228 35.40 18.71 5.63
CA SER A 228 35.40 19.99 6.38
C SER A 228 35.25 21.36 5.68
N VAL A 229 34.12 22.00 6.04
CA VAL A 229 34.00 23.36 6.61
C VAL A 229 34.03 24.57 5.64
N LEU A 230 32.94 25.37 5.60
CA LEU A 230 32.81 26.71 6.23
C LEU A 230 31.54 27.46 5.75
N ASN A 231 31.10 28.38 6.60
CA ASN A 231 29.89 29.20 6.62
C ASN A 231 29.63 30.19 5.46
N ARG A 232 28.34 30.53 5.37
CA ARG A 232 27.64 31.78 4.92
C ARG A 232 28.49 33.07 4.89
N PRO A 233 28.09 34.12 4.12
CA PRO A 233 27.05 35.03 4.65
C PRO A 233 26.06 35.61 3.62
N GLU A 234 24.89 36.03 4.14
CA GLU A 234 24.00 37.04 3.55
C GLU A 234 24.36 38.44 4.10
N SER A 235 24.28 39.49 3.28
CA SER A 235 23.34 40.62 3.45
C SER A 235 23.80 41.92 2.76
N SER A 236 22.85 42.51 2.02
CA SER A 236 22.53 43.95 1.84
C SER A 236 23.61 45.00 1.53
N ARG A 237 23.37 45.74 0.42
CA ARG A 237 23.51 47.21 0.34
C ARG A 237 22.54 47.81 -0.70
N SER A 238 21.94 48.91 -0.29
CA SER A 238 20.94 49.77 -0.93
C SER A 238 21.54 50.80 -1.90
N SER A 239 20.75 51.29 -2.88
CA SER A 239 20.68 52.73 -3.24
C SER A 239 19.44 53.02 -4.09
N SER A 240 18.92 54.23 -3.87
CA SER A 240 17.63 54.82 -4.23
C SER A 240 17.57 55.38 -5.66
N ILE A 241 16.36 55.72 -6.17
CA ILE A 241 15.93 57.09 -6.59
C ILE A 241 14.65 57.08 -7.49
N GLN A 242 13.66 57.89 -7.06
CA GLN A 242 12.59 58.67 -7.76
C GLN A 242 11.33 58.03 -8.38
N GLU A 243 10.17 58.40 -7.81
CA GLU A 243 8.93 58.75 -8.53
C GLU A 243 8.85 60.28 -8.76
N PRO A 244 7.93 60.79 -9.60
CA PRO A 244 6.66 61.30 -9.03
C PRO A 244 5.37 61.13 -9.90
N ASP A 245 4.24 60.99 -9.16
CA ASP A 245 2.86 61.52 -9.29
C ASP A 245 2.19 61.94 -10.63
N VAL A 246 0.86 61.66 -10.74
CA VAL A 246 -0.27 62.65 -10.83
C VAL A 246 -1.54 62.13 -11.59
N ASP A 247 -2.67 62.12 -10.85
CA ASP A 247 -4.10 62.47 -11.12
C ASP A 247 -5.16 61.75 -12.03
N ILE A 248 -6.28 61.43 -11.34
CA ILE A 248 -7.71 61.88 -11.46
C ILE A 248 -8.69 61.37 -12.57
N THR A 249 -9.70 60.62 -12.06
CA THR A 249 -11.16 60.47 -12.38
C THR A 249 -11.69 60.32 -13.81
N THR A 250 -12.71 59.44 -14.01
CA THR A 250 -14.16 59.81 -14.16
C THR A 250 -15.06 58.54 -14.30
N HIS A 251 -16.33 58.64 -13.88
CA HIS A 251 -17.36 57.61 -13.74
C HIS A 251 -18.23 57.31 -15.01
N LYS A 252 -18.59 56.01 -15.19
CA LYS A 252 -19.89 55.36 -15.62
C LYS A 252 -20.52 55.66 -17.03
N PRO A 253 -21.55 54.91 -17.53
CA PRO A 253 -22.12 53.57 -17.21
C PRO A 253 -22.46 52.63 -18.43
N VAL A 254 -22.71 51.34 -18.12
CA VAL A 254 -23.68 50.36 -18.71
C VAL A 254 -23.74 50.13 -20.23
N ASP A 255 -23.45 48.89 -20.68
CA ASP A 255 -24.44 48.08 -21.41
C ASP A 255 -24.15 46.56 -21.35
N ALA A 256 -25.22 45.78 -21.38
CA ALA A 256 -25.24 44.33 -21.20
C ALA A 256 -24.97 43.57 -22.51
N THR A 257 -24.20 42.48 -22.42
CA THR A 257 -24.38 41.15 -23.07
C THR A 257 -23.03 40.45 -23.22
N ASP A 258 -22.64 39.56 -22.28
CA ASP A 258 -21.82 38.37 -22.60
C ASP A 258 -21.77 37.39 -21.41
N HIS A 259 -22.76 36.50 -21.29
CA HIS A 259 -22.83 35.51 -20.20
C HIS A 259 -22.64 34.05 -20.63
N ASP A 260 -22.35 33.78 -21.91
CA ASP A 260 -22.22 32.40 -22.41
C ASP A 260 -20.77 31.95 -22.70
N LEU A 261 -19.84 32.87 -22.93
CA LEU A 261 -18.43 32.51 -23.17
C LEU A 261 -17.62 32.24 -21.89
N THR A 262 -18.05 32.81 -20.75
CA THR A 262 -17.39 32.61 -19.45
C THR A 262 -17.69 31.22 -18.86
N ASN A 263 -18.88 30.67 -19.06
CA ASN A 263 -19.26 29.36 -18.52
C ASN A 263 -18.55 28.17 -19.20
N ILE A 264 -18.23 28.26 -20.49
CA ILE A 264 -17.47 27.24 -21.22
C ILE A 264 -16.02 27.20 -20.71
N SER A 265 -15.40 28.37 -20.52
CA SER A 265 -14.02 28.46 -20.03
C SER A 265 -13.86 27.95 -18.59
N ILE A 266 -14.88 28.14 -17.73
CA ILE A 266 -14.90 27.63 -16.35
C ILE A 266 -15.11 26.12 -16.34
N ALA A 267 -16.02 25.60 -17.17
CA ALA A 267 -16.27 24.16 -17.29
C ALA A 267 -15.04 23.39 -17.86
N GLU A 268 -14.28 23.99 -18.77
CA GLU A 268 -13.03 23.43 -19.29
C GLU A 268 -11.89 23.48 -18.25
N LYS A 269 -11.82 24.56 -17.46
CA LYS A 269 -10.89 24.66 -16.31
C LYS A 269 -11.23 23.64 -15.22
N GLU A 270 -12.50 23.42 -14.96
CA GLU A 270 -12.98 22.42 -14.00
C GLU A 270 -12.73 20.99 -14.51
N LYS A 271 -12.99 20.69 -15.79
CA LYS A 271 -12.64 19.40 -16.40
C LYS A 271 -11.13 19.15 -16.31
N SER A 272 -10.30 20.12 -16.72
CA SER A 272 -8.83 20.02 -16.64
C SER A 272 -8.33 19.84 -15.19
N SER A 273 -8.90 20.58 -14.23
CA SER A 273 -8.56 20.44 -12.81
C SER A 273 -9.03 19.11 -12.21
N THR A 274 -10.18 18.58 -12.66
CA THR A 274 -10.73 17.30 -12.19
C THR A 274 -9.92 16.14 -12.78
N GLU A 275 -9.55 16.24 -14.06
CA GLU A 275 -8.71 15.28 -14.76
C GLU A 275 -7.29 15.27 -14.19
N TYR A 276 -6.72 16.44 -13.89
CA TYR A 276 -5.45 16.57 -13.16
C TYR A 276 -5.51 15.98 -11.75
N ARG A 277 -6.62 16.19 -11.01
CA ARG A 277 -6.82 15.59 -9.69
C ARG A 277 -7.00 14.07 -9.75
N THR A 278 -7.59 13.57 -10.84
CA THR A 278 -7.78 12.14 -11.10
C THR A 278 -6.46 11.49 -11.51
N GLU A 279 -5.65 12.18 -12.30
CA GLU A 279 -4.32 11.79 -12.72
C GLU A 279 -3.31 11.85 -11.56
N GLN A 280 -3.41 12.83 -10.67
CA GLN A 280 -2.66 12.85 -9.41
C GLN A 280 -3.09 11.73 -8.46
N ARG A 281 -4.38 11.36 -8.41
CA ARG A 281 -4.86 10.17 -7.69
C ARG A 281 -4.32 8.88 -8.31
N ARG A 282 -4.25 8.79 -9.64
CA ARG A 282 -3.66 7.65 -10.37
C ARG A 282 -2.16 7.53 -10.15
N ARG A 283 -1.42 8.63 -10.16
CA ARG A 283 0.02 8.69 -9.85
C ARG A 283 0.28 8.42 -8.37
N GLY A 284 -0.60 8.89 -7.48
CA GLY A 284 -0.61 8.53 -6.06
C GLY A 284 -0.81 7.04 -5.87
N PHE A 285 -1.79 6.44 -6.54
CA PHE A 285 -2.10 5.01 -6.54
C PHE A 285 -0.98 4.14 -7.12
N LEU A 286 -0.33 4.56 -8.20
CA LEU A 286 0.86 3.90 -8.77
C LEU A 286 2.08 4.06 -7.86
N LYS A 287 2.24 5.20 -7.17
CA LYS A 287 3.22 5.34 -6.09
C LYS A 287 2.90 4.46 -4.89
N THR A 288 1.62 4.28 -4.53
CA THR A 288 1.18 3.33 -3.50
C THR A 288 1.49 1.89 -3.92
N GLN A 289 1.28 1.53 -5.19
CA GLN A 289 1.69 0.24 -5.73
C GLN A 289 3.21 0.04 -5.66
N LEU A 290 4.00 1.02 -6.09
CA LEU A 290 5.48 0.93 -6.09
C LEU A 290 6.09 1.03 -4.68
N GLN A 291 5.53 1.83 -3.78
CA GLN A 291 5.98 1.93 -2.39
C GLN A 291 5.51 0.74 -1.56
N LEU A 292 4.29 0.23 -1.76
CA LEU A 292 3.89 -1.05 -1.18
C LEU A 292 4.76 -2.17 -1.77
N LEU A 293 5.09 -2.18 -3.07
CA LEU A 293 6.05 -3.12 -3.65
C LEU A 293 7.46 -2.97 -3.06
N SER A 294 7.87 -1.76 -2.71
CA SER A 294 9.16 -1.50 -2.04
C SER A 294 9.13 -1.93 -0.56
N ILE A 295 8.00 -1.74 0.13
CA ILE A 295 7.72 -2.29 1.47
C ILE A 295 7.65 -3.83 1.39
N MET A 296 7.06 -4.40 0.33
CA MET A 296 7.01 -5.83 0.00
C MET A 296 8.39 -6.40 -0.28
N ARG A 297 9.35 -5.63 -0.82
CA ARG A 297 10.74 -6.09 -0.95
C ARG A 297 11.49 -6.04 0.36
N LEU A 298 11.25 -5.01 1.18
CA LEU A 298 11.84 -4.88 2.51
C LEU A 298 11.29 -5.90 3.52
N TRP A 299 10.03 -6.29 3.37
CA TRP A 299 9.42 -7.35 4.17
C TRP A 299 9.56 -8.73 3.53
N GLY A 300 9.34 -8.88 2.23
CA GLY A 300 9.39 -10.16 1.48
C GLY A 300 10.78 -10.77 1.37
N GLY A 301 11.85 -9.96 1.30
CA GLY A 301 13.23 -10.44 1.44
C GLY A 301 13.58 -10.97 2.83
N MET A 302 12.59 -11.05 3.72
CA MET A 302 12.66 -11.53 5.09
C MET A 302 11.78 -12.78 5.32
N TRP A 303 11.04 -13.23 4.30
CA TRP A 303 10.14 -14.40 4.33
C TRP A 303 10.54 -15.51 3.35
N THR A 304 11.52 -15.26 2.47
CA THR A 304 12.17 -16.30 1.64
C THR A 304 13.60 -16.51 2.12
N GLU A 305 13.74 -17.19 3.26
CA GLU A 305 14.90 -17.97 3.70
C GLU A 305 14.54 -18.76 4.98
#